data_AF-A0A1E1W757-F1
#
_entry.id   AF-A0A1E1W757-F1
#
_cell.length_a   1.000
_cell.length_b   1.000
_cell.length_c   1.000
_cell.angle_alpha   90.00
_cell.angle_beta   90.00
_cell.angle_gamma   90.00
#
_symmetry.space_group_name_H-M   'P 1'
#
loop_
_entity.id
_entity.type
_entity.pdbx_description
1 polymer ?
#
loop_
_entity_poly.entity_id
_entity_poly.type
_entity_poly.pdbx_seq_one_letter_code
_entity_poly.pdbx_strand_id
1 'polypeptide(L)'
;MDHVTLPLLLVLSAFSAIQVVSSESPALLLTPLIKQNKTSEANTLSVVDKKLFLNITSHAGFLTVDEKYNSNTFFWYFPVVDKPVNETPWIIWLQGGPGASSLSGLFLEIGPFQYDGELKRREMSWSRDHSMLFIDNPIGTGYSFTDHQEGFATSHDMYSNHLYSALQQFLTIFPELRTAPLYIAGESYAGRYVPE
;
A
#
# COMPACT_ATOMS: atom_id res chain seq x y z
N MET A 1 -42.36 45.87 38.12
CA MET A 1 -41.84 44.60 37.59
C MET A 1 -41.10 44.93 36.32
N ASP A 2 -39.80 44.79 36.42
CA ASP A 2 -38.79 45.37 35.54
C ASP A 2 -38.67 44.61 34.23
N HIS A 3 -38.77 45.33 33.11
CA HIS A 3 -38.27 44.87 31.82
C HIS A 3 -36.96 45.59 31.54
N VAL A 4 -35.85 44.91 31.87
CA VAL A 4 -34.52 45.25 31.39
C VAL A 4 -34.29 44.45 30.12
N THR A 5 -34.20 45.13 28.98
CA THR A 5 -33.63 44.56 27.74
C THR A 5 -32.37 45.34 27.40
N LEU A 6 -31.22 44.69 27.63
CA LEU A 6 -29.87 45.16 27.28
C LEU A 6 -29.65 45.15 25.76
N PRO A 7 -28.74 45.98 25.22
CA PRO A 7 -28.52 46.16 23.79
C PRO A 7 -27.61 45.08 23.19
N LEU A 8 -27.87 44.85 21.90
CA LEU A 8 -27.04 44.30 20.83
C LEU A 8 -25.55 44.04 21.18
N LEU A 9 -25.17 42.76 21.31
CA LEU A 9 -23.77 42.33 21.21
C LEU A 9 -23.56 41.65 19.85
N LEU A 10 -22.90 42.36 18.94
CA LEU A 10 -22.34 41.81 17.70
C LEU A 10 -21.20 40.84 18.08
N VAL A 11 -21.42 39.54 17.95
CA VAL A 11 -20.34 38.55 17.95
C VAL A 11 -20.12 38.14 16.50
N LEU A 12 -19.10 38.73 15.86
CA LEU A 12 -18.53 38.23 14.63
C LEU A 12 -17.94 36.84 14.91
N SER A 13 -18.67 35.78 14.56
CA SER A 13 -18.06 34.47 14.38
C SER A 13 -17.42 34.43 12.99
N ALA A 14 -16.16 34.88 12.91
CA ALA A 14 -15.31 34.53 11.78
C ALA A 14 -14.98 33.04 11.88
N PHE A 15 -15.85 32.19 11.33
CA PHE A 15 -15.42 30.85 10.92
C PHE A 15 -14.55 31.05 9.68
N SER A 16 -13.25 31.23 9.90
CA SER A 16 -12.27 30.94 8.86
C SER A 16 -12.48 29.48 8.48
N ALA A 17 -13.10 29.26 7.32
CA ALA A 17 -13.08 27.97 6.68
C ALA A 17 -11.61 27.58 6.56
N ILE A 18 -11.17 26.62 7.37
CA ILE A 18 -9.98 25.86 7.08
C ILE A 18 -10.29 25.24 5.72
N GLN A 19 -9.73 25.84 4.66
CA GLN A 19 -9.57 25.13 3.40
C GLN A 19 -8.67 23.97 3.74
N VAL A 20 -9.28 22.81 3.97
CA VAL A 20 -8.61 21.53 3.80
C VAL A 20 -8.17 21.56 2.35
N VAL A 21 -6.93 21.98 2.12
CA VAL A 21 -6.27 21.76 0.84
C VAL A 21 -6.17 20.24 0.77
N SER A 22 -7.12 19.60 0.09
CA SER A 22 -6.97 18.23 -0.32
C SER A 22 -5.79 18.22 -1.30
N SER A 23 -4.61 17.91 -0.77
CA SER A 23 -3.50 17.47 -1.58
C SER A 23 -3.85 16.08 -2.11
N GLU A 24 -4.83 15.99 -3.01
CA GLU A 24 -5.07 14.79 -3.78
C GLU A 24 -3.93 14.69 -4.81
N SER A 25 -2.79 14.16 -4.36
CA SER A 25 -1.84 13.60 -5.30
C SER A 25 -2.53 12.40 -5.95
N PRO A 26 -2.64 12.36 -7.29
CA PRO A 26 -3.26 11.22 -7.96
C PRO A 26 -2.51 9.93 -7.64
N ALA A 27 -3.21 8.79 -7.67
CA ALA A 27 -2.61 7.48 -7.48
C ALA A 27 -1.40 7.29 -8.42
N LEU A 28 -0.26 6.86 -7.86
CA LEU A 28 0.94 6.59 -8.63
C LEU A 28 0.80 5.25 -9.39
N LEU A 29 0.26 5.31 -10.60
CA LEU A 29 0.17 4.15 -11.49
C LEU A 29 1.52 3.88 -12.17
N LEU A 30 2.14 2.74 -11.89
CA LEU A 30 3.46 2.39 -12.44
C LEU A 30 3.37 1.61 -13.76
N THR A 31 2.26 0.95 -14.04
CA THR A 31 2.05 0.15 -15.26
C THR A 31 2.27 0.93 -16.57
N PRO A 32 1.83 2.21 -16.70
CA PRO A 32 2.13 3.00 -17.89
C PRO A 32 3.64 3.17 -18.15
N LEU A 33 4.45 3.28 -17.09
CA LEU A 33 5.91 3.40 -17.19
C LEU A 33 6.54 2.05 -17.58
N ILE A 34 6.06 0.95 -16.98
CA ILE A 34 6.51 -0.41 -17.32
C ILE A 34 6.30 -0.68 -18.81
N LYS A 35 5.11 -0.38 -19.35
CA LYS A 35 4.79 -0.55 -20.78
C LYS A 35 5.67 0.28 -21.72
N GLN A 36 6.17 1.41 -21.25
CA GLN A 36 7.10 2.28 -21.99
C GLN A 36 8.57 1.87 -21.80
N ASN A 37 8.85 0.74 -21.13
CA ASN A 37 10.20 0.31 -20.73
C ASN A 37 10.92 1.33 -19.83
N LYS A 38 10.18 2.18 -19.11
CA LYS A 38 10.70 3.19 -18.18
C LYS A 38 10.78 2.62 -16.75
N THR A 39 11.36 1.44 -16.60
CA THR A 39 11.37 0.71 -15.32
C THR A 39 12.22 1.39 -14.25
N SER A 40 13.34 2.01 -14.63
CA SER A 40 14.17 2.81 -13.71
C SER A 40 13.42 4.04 -13.18
N GLU A 41 12.62 4.68 -14.03
CA GLU A 41 11.76 5.80 -13.64
C GLU A 41 10.64 5.31 -12.70
N ALA A 42 10.00 4.17 -13.02
CA ALA A 42 9.01 3.55 -12.14
C ALA A 42 9.59 3.20 -10.76
N ASN A 43 10.79 2.65 -10.71
CA ASN A 43 11.51 2.36 -9.48
C ASN A 43 11.76 3.65 -8.67
N THR A 44 12.28 4.69 -9.32
CA THR A 44 12.58 5.99 -8.69
C THR A 44 11.32 6.66 -8.14
N LEU A 45 10.24 6.69 -8.92
CA LEU A 45 8.97 7.32 -8.51
C LEU A 45 8.27 6.57 -7.40
N SER A 46 8.46 5.25 -7.31
CA SER A 46 7.88 4.45 -6.23
C SER A 46 8.49 4.72 -4.85
N VAL A 47 9.65 5.39 -4.76
CA VAL A 47 10.30 5.69 -3.47
C VAL A 47 9.39 6.55 -2.59
N VAL A 48 9.09 6.04 -1.39
CA VAL A 48 8.31 6.77 -0.39
C VAL A 48 9.20 7.76 0.36
N ASP A 49 8.70 8.95 0.68
CA ASP A 49 9.43 9.91 1.52
C ASP A 49 9.66 9.33 2.92
N LYS A 50 10.86 8.80 3.14
CA LYS A 50 11.27 8.17 4.40
C LYS A 50 11.17 9.11 5.60
N LYS A 51 11.16 10.44 5.42
CA LYS A 51 10.97 11.39 6.53
C LYS A 51 9.60 11.25 7.19
N LEU A 52 8.60 10.84 6.42
CA LEU A 52 7.25 10.56 6.92
C LEU A 52 7.17 9.22 7.67
N PHE A 53 8.11 8.31 7.39
CA PHE A 53 8.10 6.92 7.86
C PHE A 53 9.37 6.57 8.62
N LEU A 54 9.72 7.41 9.61
CA LEU A 54 10.77 7.17 10.58
C LEU A 54 12.16 6.87 9.98
N ASN A 55 12.47 7.41 8.79
CA ASN A 55 13.68 7.14 8.00
C ASN A 55 13.82 5.67 7.54
N ILE A 56 12.72 4.97 7.31
CA ILE A 56 12.73 3.63 6.70
C ILE A 56 12.58 3.75 5.19
N THR A 57 13.52 3.15 4.45
CA THR A 57 13.46 3.05 2.98
C THR A 57 12.34 2.11 2.57
N SER A 58 11.47 2.55 1.67
CA SER A 58 10.40 1.72 1.13
C SER A 58 9.92 2.25 -0.23
N HIS A 59 9.20 1.40 -0.95
CA HIS A 59 8.63 1.70 -2.25
C HIS A 59 7.14 1.37 -2.26
N ALA A 60 6.29 2.27 -2.74
CA ALA A 60 4.86 2.05 -2.85
C ALA A 60 4.32 2.55 -4.19
N GLY A 61 3.20 1.97 -4.62
CA GLY A 61 2.54 2.39 -5.84
C GLY A 61 1.44 1.44 -6.23
N PHE A 62 0.89 1.67 -7.42
CA PHE A 62 -0.20 0.90 -7.97
C PHE A 62 0.21 0.21 -9.27
N LEU A 63 -0.24 -1.03 -9.43
CA LEU A 63 -0.05 -1.85 -10.62
C LEU A 63 -1.42 -2.16 -11.22
N THR A 64 -1.65 -1.70 -12.45
CA THR A 64 -2.85 -2.01 -13.22
C THR A 64 -2.83 -3.48 -13.63
N VAL A 65 -3.75 -4.26 -13.10
CA VAL A 65 -3.86 -5.72 -13.32
C VAL A 65 -4.98 -6.08 -14.30
N ASP A 66 -5.94 -5.17 -14.50
CA ASP A 66 -6.96 -5.25 -15.55
C ASP A 66 -7.25 -3.84 -16.10
N GLU A 67 -6.85 -3.60 -17.35
CA GLU A 67 -7.07 -2.33 -18.03
C GLU A 67 -8.52 -2.10 -18.43
N LYS A 68 -9.29 -3.18 -18.64
CA LYS A 68 -10.69 -3.09 -19.06
C LYS A 68 -11.52 -2.36 -18.01
N TYR A 69 -11.19 -2.58 -16.74
CA TYR A 69 -11.91 -2.04 -15.59
C TYR A 69 -11.09 -1.03 -14.78
N ASN A 70 -9.90 -0.65 -15.28
CA ASN A 70 -8.93 0.15 -14.53
C ASN A 70 -8.70 -0.41 -13.10
N SER A 71 -8.51 -1.72 -13.00
CA SER A 71 -8.27 -2.40 -11.72
C SER A 71 -6.79 -2.30 -11.36
N ASN A 72 -6.52 -1.68 -10.21
CA ASN A 72 -5.19 -1.30 -9.76
C ASN A 72 -4.91 -1.90 -8.37
N THR A 73 -3.87 -2.73 -8.29
CA THR A 73 -3.41 -3.34 -7.03
C THR A 73 -2.38 -2.43 -6.37
N PHE A 74 -2.61 -2.10 -5.10
CA PHE A 74 -1.64 -1.39 -4.27
C PHE A 74 -0.60 -2.35 -3.69
N PHE A 75 0.66 -1.90 -3.67
CA PHE A 75 1.74 -2.59 -2.97
C PHE A 75 2.56 -1.62 -2.12
N TRP A 76 3.19 -2.16 -1.08
CA TRP A 76 4.23 -1.48 -0.32
C TRP A 76 5.38 -2.42 0.01
N TYR A 77 6.56 -2.11 -0.52
CA TYR A 77 7.78 -2.90 -0.45
C TYR A 77 8.82 -2.28 0.48
N PHE A 78 9.44 -3.10 1.32
CA PHE A 78 10.46 -2.73 2.29
C PHE A 78 11.71 -3.57 2.05
N PRO A 79 12.72 -3.05 1.32
CA PRO A 79 13.98 -3.74 1.18
C PRO A 79 14.76 -3.73 2.50
N VAL A 80 15.49 -4.80 2.80
CA VAL A 80 16.51 -4.75 3.86
C VAL A 80 17.64 -3.85 3.41
N VAL A 81 17.93 -2.83 4.20
CA VAL A 81 19.08 -1.95 3.96
C VAL A 81 20.38 -2.68 4.31
N ASP A 82 21.46 -2.34 3.61
CA ASP A 82 22.82 -2.83 3.87
C ASP A 82 23.07 -4.33 3.61
N LYS A 83 22.16 -5.01 2.89
CA LYS A 83 22.37 -6.38 2.38
C LYS A 83 22.22 -6.46 0.85
N PRO A 84 22.92 -7.37 0.16
CA PRO A 84 22.70 -7.60 -1.27
C PRO A 84 21.25 -8.08 -1.51
N VAL A 85 20.51 -7.37 -2.36
CA VAL A 85 19.08 -7.66 -2.59
C VAL A 85 18.89 -9.04 -3.24
N ASN A 86 19.82 -9.45 -4.11
CA ASN A 86 19.79 -10.74 -4.81
C ASN A 86 20.04 -11.96 -3.90
N GLU A 87 20.51 -11.76 -2.68
CA GLU A 87 20.81 -12.83 -1.70
C GLU A 87 19.91 -12.75 -0.45
N THR A 88 19.27 -11.60 -0.23
CA THR A 88 18.37 -11.39 0.90
C THR A 88 17.02 -12.01 0.59
N PRO A 89 16.52 -12.96 1.41
CA PRO A 89 15.21 -13.53 1.15
C PRO A 89 14.13 -12.45 1.26
N TRP A 90 13.07 -12.63 0.49
CA TRP A 90 11.95 -11.70 0.50
C TRP A 90 10.63 -12.45 0.63
N ILE A 91 9.69 -11.79 1.29
CA ILE A 91 8.41 -12.36 1.68
C ILE A 91 7.30 -11.51 1.07
N ILE A 92 6.42 -12.15 0.32
CA ILE A 92 5.12 -11.57 -0.03
C ILE A 92 4.17 -11.87 1.12
N TRP A 93 3.62 -10.82 1.73
CA TRP A 93 2.62 -10.93 2.79
C TRP A 93 1.23 -10.60 2.25
N LEU A 94 0.31 -11.55 2.44
CA LEU A 94 -1.10 -11.42 2.11
C LEU A 94 -1.94 -11.53 3.38
N GLN A 95 -2.69 -10.49 3.70
CA GLN A 95 -3.71 -10.54 4.75
C GLN A 95 -4.99 -11.21 4.22
N GLY A 96 -5.75 -11.84 5.11
CA GLY A 96 -6.94 -12.62 4.78
C GLY A 96 -8.23 -11.78 4.74
N GLY A 97 -9.22 -12.19 5.55
CA GLY A 97 -10.57 -11.60 5.54
C GLY A 97 -11.62 -12.60 5.01
N PRO A 98 -11.85 -12.69 3.68
CA PRO A 98 -11.19 -12.01 2.55
C PRO A 98 -11.41 -10.49 2.53
N GLY A 99 -10.50 -9.72 1.93
CA GLY A 99 -10.64 -8.28 1.74
C GLY A 99 -10.07 -7.40 2.86
N ALA A 100 -9.33 -7.98 3.80
CA ALA A 100 -8.61 -7.21 4.81
C ALA A 100 -7.28 -6.70 4.24
N SER A 101 -6.97 -5.42 4.45
CA SER A 101 -5.74 -4.82 3.94
C SER A 101 -4.49 -5.45 4.54
N SER A 102 -3.51 -5.73 3.69
CA SER A 102 -2.19 -6.22 4.11
C SER A 102 -1.41 -5.16 4.90
N LEU A 103 -1.89 -3.92 4.91
CA LEU A 103 -1.38 -2.89 5.80
C LEU A 103 -1.66 -3.16 7.27
N SER A 104 -2.65 -4.02 7.58
CA SER A 104 -2.84 -4.54 8.94
C SER A 104 -1.58 -5.30 9.39
N GLY A 105 -1.07 -6.19 8.54
CA GLY A 105 0.19 -6.89 8.81
C GLY A 105 1.40 -5.97 8.87
N LEU A 106 1.41 -4.92 8.07
CA LEU A 106 2.47 -3.91 8.04
C LEU A 106 2.54 -3.08 9.32
N PHE A 107 1.40 -2.58 9.82
CA PHE A 107 1.35 -1.64 10.95
C PHE A 107 1.09 -2.31 12.30
N LEU A 108 0.38 -3.44 12.33
CA LEU A 108 -0.10 -4.04 13.58
C LEU A 108 0.67 -5.31 13.96
N GLU A 109 1.28 -5.99 12.98
CA GLU A 109 1.79 -7.35 13.19
C GLU A 109 3.31 -7.45 12.97
N ILE A 110 3.72 -7.64 11.72
CA ILE A 110 5.08 -8.09 11.36
C ILE A 110 5.91 -7.03 10.63
N GLY A 111 5.28 -5.98 10.10
CA GLY A 111 5.97 -4.92 9.37
C GLY A 111 6.82 -4.02 10.28
N PRO A 112 7.49 -3.03 9.71
CA PRO A 112 8.51 -2.27 10.43
C PRO A 112 7.93 -1.23 11.39
N PHE A 113 6.61 -1.06 11.39
CA PHE A 113 5.94 -0.03 12.17
C PHE A 113 5.01 -0.63 13.23
N GLN A 114 4.80 0.16 14.26
CA GLN A 114 3.74 0.02 15.24
C GLN A 114 3.02 1.36 15.37
N TYR A 115 1.70 1.33 15.52
CA TYR A 115 0.90 2.53 15.74
C TYR A 115 0.10 2.39 17.03
N ASP A 116 0.35 3.28 18.00
CA ASP A 116 -0.34 3.34 19.29
C ASP A 116 -0.82 4.77 19.63
N GLY A 117 -1.25 5.50 18.60
CA GLY A 117 -1.52 6.95 18.63
C GLY A 117 -0.38 7.76 18.00
N GLU A 118 0.83 7.20 18.00
CA GLU A 118 1.99 7.71 17.27
C GLU A 118 2.64 6.58 16.46
N LEU A 119 3.27 6.92 15.33
CA LEU A 119 4.01 5.97 14.52
C LEU A 119 5.37 5.69 15.16
N LYS A 120 5.66 4.43 15.47
CA LYS A 120 6.91 3.96 16.07
C LYS A 120 7.53 2.85 15.23
N ARG A 121 8.84 2.64 15.38
CA ARG A 121 9.52 1.47 14.81
C ARG A 121 9.19 0.25 15.66
N ARG A 122 8.87 -0.86 15.01
CA ARG A 122 8.64 -2.13 15.68
C ARG A 122 9.98 -2.79 16.03
N GLU A 123 10.17 -3.16 17.29
CA GLU A 123 11.41 -3.82 17.75
C GLU A 123 11.60 -5.20 17.09
N MET A 124 10.51 -5.99 17.02
CA MET A 124 10.48 -7.31 16.43
C MET A 124 9.73 -7.29 15.10
N SER A 125 10.43 -6.88 14.04
CA SER A 125 9.90 -6.83 12.67
C SER A 125 10.55 -7.89 11.79
N TRP A 126 9.77 -8.49 10.89
CA TRP A 126 10.29 -9.40 9.86
C TRP A 126 11.13 -8.66 8.82
N SER A 127 10.86 -7.35 8.61
CA SER A 127 11.61 -6.45 7.72
C SER A 127 13.07 -6.23 8.13
N ARG A 128 13.51 -6.74 9.29
CA ARG A 128 14.92 -6.68 9.73
C ARG A 128 15.80 -7.64 8.93
N ASP A 129 15.29 -8.85 8.69
CA ASP A 129 16.07 -9.96 8.15
C ASP A 129 15.63 -10.36 6.73
N HIS A 130 14.42 -9.96 6.33
CA HIS A 130 13.82 -10.26 5.03
C HIS A 130 13.26 -9.00 4.39
N SER A 131 13.36 -8.86 3.08
CA SER A 131 12.64 -7.80 2.38
C SER A 131 11.16 -8.15 2.34
N MET A 132 10.27 -7.19 2.62
CA MET A 132 8.83 -7.48 2.78
C MET A 132 8.02 -6.77 1.70
N LEU A 133 7.15 -7.49 1.00
CA LEU A 133 6.17 -6.96 0.05
C LEU A 133 4.76 -7.17 0.59
N PHE A 134 4.07 -6.10 0.94
CA PHE A 134 2.67 -6.12 1.35
C PHE A 134 1.79 -5.77 0.15
N ILE A 135 0.79 -6.60 -0.15
CA ILE A 135 -0.11 -6.41 -1.29
C ILE A 135 -1.54 -6.38 -0.79
N ASP A 136 -2.29 -5.32 -1.12
CA ASP A 136 -3.72 -5.26 -0.83
C ASP A 136 -4.48 -6.11 -1.86
N ASN A 137 -4.90 -7.30 -1.44
CA ASN A 137 -5.54 -8.29 -2.28
C ASN A 137 -6.83 -8.82 -1.65
N PRO A 138 -7.92 -9.02 -2.42
CA PRO A 138 -8.08 -8.74 -3.87
C PRO A 138 -8.39 -7.27 -4.20
N ILE A 139 -8.61 -6.95 -5.49
CA ILE A 139 -9.11 -5.64 -5.92
C ILE A 139 -10.36 -5.22 -5.11
N GLY A 140 -10.35 -4.00 -4.58
CA GLY A 140 -11.32 -3.48 -3.61
C GLY A 140 -10.85 -3.54 -2.16
N THR A 141 -9.73 -4.20 -1.88
CA THR A 141 -9.10 -4.27 -0.55
C THR A 141 -8.22 -3.06 -0.30
N GLY A 142 -8.33 -2.46 0.88
CA GLY A 142 -7.44 -1.38 1.31
C GLY A 142 -7.38 -0.24 0.29
N TYR A 143 -6.19 0.01 -0.28
CA TYR A 143 -6.02 1.01 -1.33
C TYR A 143 -6.25 0.48 -2.74
N SER A 144 -6.26 -0.84 -2.96
CA SER A 144 -6.49 -1.44 -4.28
C SER A 144 -7.90 -1.12 -4.78
N PHE A 145 -8.03 -0.61 -6.01
CA PHE A 145 -9.28 -0.07 -6.53
C PHE A 145 -9.58 -0.51 -7.96
N THR A 146 -10.80 -0.24 -8.41
CA THR A 146 -11.28 -0.38 -9.78
C THR A 146 -12.35 0.68 -10.05
N ASP A 147 -12.52 1.08 -11.31
CA ASP A 147 -13.55 2.05 -11.70
C ASP A 147 -14.89 1.37 -12.04
N HIS A 148 -14.91 0.04 -12.09
CA HIS A 148 -16.08 -0.74 -12.51
C HIS A 148 -16.42 -1.84 -11.50
N GLN A 149 -17.71 -2.10 -11.29
CA GLN A 149 -18.17 -3.16 -10.37
C GLN A 149 -17.68 -4.54 -10.80
N GLU A 150 -17.56 -4.76 -12.11
CA GLU A 150 -17.06 -5.98 -12.72
C GLU A 150 -15.55 -6.18 -12.54
N GLY A 151 -14.82 -5.16 -12.06
CA GLY A 151 -13.40 -5.25 -11.74
C GLY A 151 -13.11 -5.77 -10.33
N PHE A 152 -14.12 -5.80 -9.44
CA PHE A 152 -13.97 -6.43 -8.13
C PHE A 152 -13.84 -7.94 -8.30
N ALA A 153 -12.92 -8.55 -7.54
CA ALA A 153 -12.69 -9.99 -7.68
C ALA A 153 -13.87 -10.79 -7.14
N THR A 154 -14.51 -11.57 -8.01
CA THR A 154 -15.66 -12.43 -7.66
C THR A 154 -15.35 -13.92 -7.77
N SER A 155 -14.15 -14.30 -8.19
CA SER A 155 -13.73 -15.69 -8.33
C SER A 155 -12.26 -15.90 -7.94
N HIS A 156 -11.92 -17.17 -7.69
CA HIS A 156 -10.57 -17.62 -7.41
C HIS A 156 -9.59 -17.20 -8.52
N ASP A 157 -9.87 -17.63 -9.75
CA ASP A 157 -9.05 -17.35 -10.92
C ASP A 157 -8.80 -15.85 -11.12
N MET A 158 -9.80 -15.01 -10.81
CA MET A 158 -9.67 -13.57 -11.00
C MET A 158 -8.65 -12.96 -10.05
N TYR A 159 -8.73 -13.25 -8.74
CA TYR A 159 -7.74 -12.70 -7.80
C TYR A 159 -6.35 -13.31 -8.00
N SER A 160 -6.25 -14.60 -8.37
CA SER A 160 -4.96 -15.25 -8.61
C SER A 160 -4.28 -14.67 -9.86
N ASN A 161 -5.03 -14.44 -10.94
CA ASN A 161 -4.50 -13.79 -12.14
C ASN A 161 -4.09 -12.33 -11.88
N HIS A 162 -4.86 -11.60 -11.07
CA HIS A 162 -4.50 -10.24 -10.67
C HIS A 162 -3.20 -10.22 -9.85
N LEU A 163 -3.07 -11.07 -8.84
CA LEU A 163 -1.84 -11.21 -8.05
C LEU A 163 -0.63 -11.59 -8.91
N TYR A 164 -0.81 -12.55 -9.81
CA TYR A 164 0.24 -12.98 -10.72
C TYR A 164 0.69 -11.83 -11.65
N SER A 165 -0.27 -11.11 -12.25
CA SER A 165 0.01 -9.93 -13.08
C SER A 165 0.75 -8.84 -12.29
N ALA A 166 0.32 -8.54 -11.07
CA ALA A 166 1.00 -7.59 -10.19
C ALA A 166 2.44 -8.04 -9.88
N LEU A 167 2.66 -9.32 -9.59
CA LEU A 167 3.99 -9.86 -9.28
C LEU A 167 4.94 -9.78 -10.49
N GLN A 168 4.46 -10.10 -11.70
CA GLN A 168 5.25 -9.97 -12.92
C GLN A 168 5.69 -8.52 -13.17
N GLN A 169 4.77 -7.56 -12.96
CA GLN A 169 5.05 -6.14 -13.09
C GLN A 169 6.02 -5.65 -12.00
N PHE A 170 5.80 -6.05 -10.76
CA PHE A 170 6.68 -5.74 -9.63
C PHE A 170 8.11 -6.21 -9.89
N LEU A 171 8.30 -7.46 -10.33
CA LEU A 171 9.62 -7.99 -10.69
C LEU A 171 10.23 -7.36 -11.94
N THR A 172 9.46 -6.61 -12.71
CA THR A 172 9.98 -5.78 -13.81
C THR A 172 10.55 -4.46 -13.31
N ILE A 173 10.04 -3.94 -12.19
CA ILE A 173 10.55 -2.74 -11.50
C ILE A 173 11.74 -3.08 -10.59
N PHE A 174 11.74 -4.28 -9.98
CA PHE A 174 12.77 -4.79 -9.06
C PHE A 174 13.39 -6.10 -9.59
N PRO A 175 14.09 -6.05 -10.73
CA PRO A 175 14.59 -7.25 -11.42
C PRO A 175 15.59 -8.08 -10.59
N GLU A 176 16.29 -7.46 -9.64
CA GLU A 176 17.24 -8.10 -8.72
C GLU A 176 16.59 -9.13 -7.78
N LEU A 177 15.29 -9.01 -7.51
CA LEU A 177 14.56 -9.96 -6.67
C LEU A 177 14.31 -11.32 -7.35
N ARG A 178 14.47 -11.41 -8.68
CA ARG A 178 14.22 -12.65 -9.42
C ARG A 178 15.14 -13.81 -9.03
N THR A 179 16.32 -13.50 -8.50
CA THR A 179 17.30 -14.51 -8.03
C THR A 179 17.29 -14.68 -6.51
N ALA A 180 16.62 -13.79 -5.79
CA ALA A 180 16.54 -13.83 -4.34
C ALA A 180 15.55 -14.93 -3.88
N PRO A 181 15.80 -15.62 -2.74
CA PRO A 181 14.87 -16.61 -2.23
C PRO A 181 13.51 -15.97 -1.90
N LEU A 182 12.44 -16.46 -2.54
CA LEU A 182 11.08 -15.98 -2.36
C LEU A 182 10.29 -16.91 -1.43
N TYR A 183 9.59 -16.32 -0.47
CA TYR A 183 8.55 -16.97 0.32
C TYR A 183 7.23 -16.21 0.15
N ILE A 184 6.12 -16.95 0.10
CA ILE A 184 4.78 -16.36 0.11
C ILE A 184 4.13 -16.79 1.41
N ALA A 185 3.67 -15.81 2.18
CA ALA A 185 3.09 -16.01 3.49
C ALA A 185 1.83 -15.16 3.67
N GLY A 186 1.01 -15.55 4.62
CA GLY A 186 -0.19 -14.83 4.96
C GLY A 186 -0.96 -15.52 6.07
N GLU A 187 -2.05 -14.90 6.50
CA GLU A 187 -2.90 -15.44 7.55
C GLU A 187 -4.38 -15.45 7.18
N SER A 188 -5.18 -16.18 7.96
CA SER A 188 -6.63 -16.29 7.76
C SER A 188 -6.98 -16.79 6.34
N TYR A 189 -7.83 -16.09 5.60
CA TYR A 189 -8.21 -16.45 4.23
C TYR A 189 -7.01 -16.47 3.26
N ALA A 190 -5.86 -15.89 3.62
CA ALA A 190 -4.63 -16.06 2.84
C ALA A 190 -4.14 -17.52 2.80
N GLY A 191 -4.60 -18.40 3.69
CA GLY A 191 -4.45 -19.86 3.52
C GLY A 191 -5.08 -20.41 2.24
N ARG A 192 -5.97 -19.64 1.58
CA ARG A 192 -6.47 -19.87 0.22
C ARG A 192 -5.77 -19.06 -0.85
N TYR A 193 -5.16 -17.92 -0.53
CA TYR A 193 -4.44 -17.11 -1.53
C TYR A 193 -3.04 -17.65 -1.81
N VAL A 194 -2.34 -18.10 -0.78
CA VAL A 194 -0.93 -18.52 -0.86
C VAL A 194 -0.68 -19.78 -1.70
N PRO A 195 -1.48 -20.86 -1.60
CA PRO A 195 -1.18 -22.10 -2.33
C PRO A 195 -1.63 -22.11 -3.80
N GLU A 196 -2.28 -21.05 -4.27
CA GLU A 196 -2.91 -20.97 -5.60
C GLU A 196 -2.14 -20.02 -6.52
#